data_AF-A0A927ZIS0-F1
#
_entry.id   AF-A0A927ZIS0-F1
#
_cell.length_a   1.000
_cell.length_b   1.000
_cell.length_c   1.000
_cell.angle_alpha   90.00
_cell.angle_beta   90.00
_cell.angle_gamma   90.00
#
_symmetry.space_group_name_H-M   'P 1'
#
loop_
_entity.id
_entity.type
_entity.pdbx_description
1 polymer ?
#
loop_
_entity_poly.entity_id
_entity_poly.type
_entity_poly.pdbx_seq_one_letter_code
_entity_poly.pdbx_strand_id
1 'polypeptide(L)'
;MKKYKNYYYILIATVLITFISLYQVLKVKDADMDSLRKNLSQVIDDEQMDIGDSSKLRKLYYISKNEVEDFILYAPKSNMDANEVLVLKGKSEEVIQQLKVKVEGRIKKQSDSFNSYRPEEYDIISNRVLDIKGKYLILIISKDSATIEAAINKEFK
;
A
#
# COMPACT_ATOMS: atom_id res chain seq x y z
N MET A 1 -17.98 -23.74 46.65
CA MET A 1 -17.41 -24.13 45.34
C MET A 1 -18.14 -23.61 44.08
N LYS A 2 -19.43 -23.23 44.12
CA LYS A 2 -20.14 -22.71 42.92
C LYS A 2 -19.94 -21.21 42.64
N LYS A 3 -19.77 -20.37 43.67
CA LYS A 3 -19.67 -18.90 43.50
C LYS A 3 -18.49 -18.45 42.63
N TYR A 4 -17.29 -19.00 42.85
CA TYR A 4 -16.11 -18.62 42.06
C TYR A 4 -16.17 -19.06 40.60
N LYS A 5 -16.92 -20.11 40.27
CA LYS A 5 -17.17 -20.49 38.86
C LYS A 5 -17.98 -19.40 38.15
N ASN A 6 -18.98 -18.83 38.81
CA ASN A 6 -19.78 -17.75 38.24
C ASN A 6 -18.96 -16.48 38.02
N TYR A 7 -18.10 -16.09 38.98
CA TYR A 7 -17.17 -14.98 38.81
C TYR A 7 -16.16 -15.22 37.67
N TYR A 8 -15.68 -16.46 37.53
CA TYR A 8 -14.78 -16.86 36.45
C TYR A 8 -15.44 -16.76 35.06
N TYR A 9 -16.70 -17.18 34.92
CA TYR A 9 -17.45 -17.03 33.68
C TYR A 9 -17.71 -15.55 33.34
N ILE A 10 -18.02 -14.72 34.33
CA ILE A 10 -18.19 -13.27 34.14
C ILE A 10 -16.86 -12.65 33.67
N LEU A 11 -15.74 -12.99 34.30
CA LEU A 11 -14.42 -12.50 33.90
C LEU A 11 -14.07 -12.87 32.46
N ILE A 12 -14.28 -14.13 32.06
CA ILE A 12 -14.05 -14.59 30.69
C ILE A 12 -14.94 -13.84 29.70
N ALA A 13 -16.23 -13.68 29.99
CA ALA A 13 -17.14 -12.94 29.12
C ALA A 13 -16.69 -11.49 28.95
N THR A 14 -16.23 -10.84 30.02
CA THR A 14 -15.73 -9.46 29.98
C THR A 14 -14.48 -9.35 29.11
N VAL A 15 -13.52 -10.26 29.27
CA VAL A 15 -12.31 -10.32 28.44
C VAL A 15 -12.65 -10.54 26.96
N LEU A 16 -13.57 -11.46 26.66
CA LEU A 16 -14.01 -11.71 25.28
C LEU A 16 -14.70 -10.48 24.66
N ILE A 17 -15.56 -9.78 25.40
CA ILE A 17 -16.20 -8.54 24.94
C ILE A 17 -15.16 -7.45 24.67
N THR A 18 -14.14 -7.32 25.53
CA THR A 18 -13.05 -6.35 25.28
C THR A 18 -12.24 -6.70 24.04
N PHE A 19 -11.98 -7.99 23.78
CA PHE A 19 -11.26 -8.42 22.58
C PHE A 19 -12.07 -8.20 21.30
N ILE A 20 -13.37 -8.49 21.33
CA ILE A 20 -14.28 -8.29 20.19
C ILE A 20 -14.46 -6.81 19.87
N SER A 21 -14.60 -5.96 20.90
CA SER A 21 -14.70 -4.51 20.71
C SER A 21 -13.39 -3.90 20.20
N LEU A 22 -12.25 -4.35 20.72
CA LEU A 22 -10.93 -3.91 20.25
C LEU A 22 -10.68 -4.30 18.78
N TYR A 23 -11.15 -5.47 18.35
CA TYR A 23 -11.03 -5.91 16.96
C TYR A 23 -11.73 -4.95 15.97
N GLN A 24 -12.89 -4.38 16.34
CA GLN A 24 -13.59 -3.41 15.49
C GLN A 24 -12.83 -2.09 15.37
N VAL A 25 -12.11 -1.68 16.42
CA VAL A 25 -11.29 -0.45 16.42
C VAL A 25 -10.01 -0.63 15.59
N LEU A 26 -9.43 -1.83 15.58
CA LEU A 26 -8.21 -2.13 14.82
C LEU A 26 -8.47 -2.40 13.33
N LYS A 27 -9.73 -2.58 12.93
CA LYS A 27 -10.09 -2.86 11.55
C LYS A 27 -9.86 -1.62 10.69
N VAL A 28 -8.88 -1.69 9.79
CA VAL A 28 -8.65 -0.66 8.77
C VAL A 28 -9.89 -0.51 7.90
N LYS A 29 -10.36 0.72 7.72
CA LYS A 29 -11.49 1.05 6.84
C LYS A 29 -11.13 0.70 5.40
N ASP A 30 -12.08 0.10 4.68
CA ASP A 30 -11.91 -0.20 3.26
C ASP A 30 -11.95 1.13 2.48
N ALA A 31 -10.86 1.46 1.78
CA ALA A 31 -10.76 2.69 1.02
C ALA A 31 -11.58 2.61 -0.29
N ASP A 32 -12.19 3.73 -0.66
CA ASP A 32 -12.83 3.89 -1.97
C ASP A 32 -11.76 4.13 -3.05
N MET A 33 -11.61 3.17 -3.95
CA MET A 33 -10.59 3.22 -5.01
C MET A 33 -10.84 4.32 -6.03
N ASP A 34 -12.09 4.71 -6.26
CA ASP A 34 -12.41 5.77 -7.22
C ASP A 34 -12.13 7.15 -6.61
N SER A 35 -12.41 7.32 -5.31
CA SER A 35 -12.00 8.50 -4.56
C SER A 35 -10.47 8.60 -4.46
N LEU A 36 -9.76 7.49 -4.24
CA LEU A 36 -8.29 7.44 -4.30
C LEU A 36 -7.76 7.89 -5.66
N ARG A 37 -8.29 7.38 -6.78
CA ARG A 37 -7.90 7.78 -8.14
C ARG A 37 -8.06 9.28 -8.34
N LYS A 38 -9.21 9.82 -7.95
CA LYS A 38 -9.51 11.25 -8.07
C LYS A 38 -8.53 12.09 -7.25
N ASN A 39 -8.33 11.75 -5.97
CA ASN A 39 -7.40 12.49 -5.11
C ASN A 39 -5.97 12.44 -5.64
N LEU A 40 -5.52 11.26 -6.09
CA LEU A 40 -4.18 11.09 -6.66
C LEU A 40 -3.99 11.87 -7.96
N SER A 41 -4.98 11.89 -8.85
CA SER A 41 -4.93 12.69 -10.09
C SER A 41 -4.83 14.20 -9.87
N GLN A 42 -5.16 14.69 -8.66
CA GLN A 42 -5.04 16.12 -8.32
C GLN A 42 -3.68 16.50 -7.74
N VAL A 43 -2.93 15.53 -7.22
CA VAL A 43 -1.64 15.78 -6.55
C VAL A 43 -0.45 15.22 -7.31
N ILE A 44 -0.68 14.26 -8.20
CA ILE A 44 0.36 13.70 -9.06
C ILE A 44 0.50 14.55 -10.31
N ASP A 45 1.73 14.98 -10.56
CA ASP A 45 2.16 15.65 -11.78
C ASP A 45 2.14 14.67 -12.96
N ASP A 46 1.27 14.93 -13.94
CA ASP A 46 1.14 14.15 -15.15
C ASP A 46 2.29 14.39 -16.13
N GLU A 47 3.17 15.37 -15.89
CA GLU A 47 4.42 15.53 -16.64
C GLU A 47 5.47 14.48 -16.25
N GLN A 48 5.42 13.94 -15.02
CA GLN A 48 6.45 13.03 -14.48
C GLN A 48 6.08 11.55 -14.54
N MET A 49 4.79 11.22 -14.52
CA MET A 49 4.31 9.83 -14.48
C MET A 49 3.16 9.59 -15.45
N ASP A 50 3.06 8.36 -15.94
CA ASP A 50 1.93 7.90 -16.75
C ASP A 50 1.03 6.97 -15.95
N ILE A 51 -0.28 7.06 -16.18
CA ILE A 51 -1.22 6.06 -15.66
C ILE A 51 -0.90 4.70 -16.29
N GLY A 52 -0.56 3.73 -15.44
CA GLY A 52 -0.24 2.37 -15.83
C GLY A 52 -1.47 1.47 -15.86
N ASP A 53 -1.61 0.70 -16.93
CA ASP A 53 -2.65 -0.32 -17.05
C ASP A 53 -2.18 -1.68 -16.48
N SER A 54 -3.03 -2.70 -16.59
CA SER A 54 -2.71 -4.05 -16.12
C SER A 54 -1.55 -4.72 -16.87
N SER A 55 -1.27 -4.28 -18.10
CA SER A 55 -0.11 -4.75 -18.86
C SER A 55 1.17 -4.18 -18.26
N LYS A 56 1.17 -2.89 -17.91
CA LYS A 56 2.29 -2.21 -17.26
C LYS A 56 2.53 -2.74 -15.85
N LEU A 57 1.47 -2.99 -15.07
CA LEU A 57 1.56 -3.66 -13.76
C LEU A 57 2.25 -5.02 -13.88
N ARG A 58 1.81 -5.86 -14.82
CA ARG A 58 2.42 -7.18 -15.06
C ARG A 58 3.87 -7.07 -15.49
N LYS A 59 4.21 -6.12 -16.38
CA LYS A 59 5.57 -5.94 -16.89
C LYS A 59 6.54 -5.47 -15.79
N LEU A 60 6.14 -4.50 -14.97
CA LEU A 60 7.00 -3.88 -13.97
C LEU A 60 7.11 -4.72 -12.68
N TYR A 61 5.99 -5.29 -12.24
CA TYR A 61 5.89 -5.95 -10.94
C TYR A 61 5.70 -7.47 -11.02
N TYR A 62 5.47 -8.04 -12.21
CA TYR A 62 5.05 -9.43 -12.36
C TYR A 62 3.76 -9.75 -11.57
N ILE A 63 2.87 -8.76 -11.45
CA ILE A 63 1.56 -8.87 -10.82
C ILE A 63 0.49 -8.87 -11.91
N SER A 64 -0.30 -9.93 -11.95
CA SER A 64 -1.41 -10.08 -12.89
C SER A 64 -2.69 -9.47 -12.33
N LYS A 65 -3.58 -8.98 -13.21
CA LYS A 65 -4.85 -8.35 -12.80
C LYS A 65 -5.72 -9.25 -11.90
N ASN A 66 -5.63 -10.57 -12.05
CA ASN A 66 -6.39 -11.54 -11.26
C ASN A 66 -5.84 -11.77 -9.85
N GLU A 67 -4.62 -11.30 -9.55
CA GLU A 67 -3.99 -11.41 -8.22
C GLU A 67 -4.46 -10.28 -7.27
N VAL A 68 -5.08 -9.22 -7.81
CA VAL A 68 -5.55 -8.05 -7.07
C VAL A 68 -7.06 -7.86 -7.28
N GLU A 69 -7.74 -7.26 -6.31
CA GLU A 69 -9.13 -6.81 -6.48
C GLU A 69 -9.16 -5.55 -7.34
N ASP A 70 -8.26 -4.62 -7.06
CA ASP A 70 -8.12 -3.37 -7.80
C ASP A 70 -6.70 -2.80 -7.62
N PHE A 71 -6.30 -1.85 -8.48
CA PHE A 71 -5.03 -1.16 -8.36
C PHE A 71 -5.05 0.24 -8.96
N ILE A 72 -4.10 1.06 -8.51
CA ILE A 72 -3.75 2.35 -9.10
C ILE A 72 -2.25 2.33 -9.34
N LEU A 73 -1.83 2.62 -10.56
CA LEU A 73 -0.42 2.69 -10.92
C LEU A 73 -0.17 3.99 -11.68
N TYR A 74 0.75 4.79 -11.16
CA TYR A 74 1.43 5.87 -11.87
C TYR A 74 2.87 5.42 -12.07
N ALA A 75 3.18 5.00 -13.28
CA ALA A 75 4.47 4.45 -13.64
C ALA A 75 5.41 5.55 -14.16
N PRO A 76 6.73 5.35 -14.10
CA PRO A 76 7.67 6.23 -14.76
C PRO A 76 7.37 6.37 -16.25
N LYS A 77 7.51 7.59 -16.80
CA LYS A 77 7.38 7.84 -18.25
C LYS A 77 8.53 7.23 -19.04
N SER A 78 9.73 7.25 -18.47
CA SER A 78 10.92 6.68 -19.08
C SER A 78 11.65 5.76 -18.10
N ASN A 79 12.54 4.91 -18.62
CA ASN A 79 13.44 4.12 -17.78
C ASN A 79 14.50 4.97 -17.07
N MET A 80 14.56 6.28 -17.36
CA MET A 80 15.46 7.20 -16.69
C MET A 80 14.86 7.76 -15.40
N ASP A 81 13.54 7.73 -15.23
CA ASP A 81 12.86 8.33 -14.08
C ASP A 81 12.53 7.27 -13.01
N ALA A 82 12.74 7.62 -11.74
CA ALA A 82 12.36 6.75 -10.62
C ALA A 82 10.94 7.01 -10.08
N ASN A 83 10.32 8.14 -10.46
CA ASN A 83 9.01 8.53 -9.93
C ASN A 83 7.95 7.46 -10.23
N GLU A 84 7.33 6.92 -9.18
CA GLU A 84 6.41 5.81 -9.29
C GLU A 84 5.47 5.78 -8.06
N VAL A 85 4.17 5.65 -8.30
CA VAL A 85 3.17 5.45 -7.26
C VAL A 85 2.36 4.19 -7.57
N LEU A 86 2.27 3.28 -6.62
CA LEU A 86 1.48 2.06 -6.72
C LEU A 86 0.60 1.90 -5.49
N VAL A 87 -0.69 1.69 -5.70
CA VAL A 87 -1.63 1.24 -4.68
C VAL A 87 -2.26 -0.07 -5.15
N LEU A 88 -2.08 -1.14 -4.38
CA LEU A 88 -2.72 -2.44 -4.62
C LEU A 88 -3.80 -2.68 -3.58
N LYS A 89 -4.98 -3.16 -4.01
CA LYS A 89 -6.03 -3.70 -3.15
C LYS A 89 -6.06 -5.22 -3.33
N GLY A 90 -5.68 -5.97 -2.31
CA GLY A 90 -5.72 -7.43 -2.28
C GLY A 90 -7.06 -7.96 -1.76
N LYS A 91 -7.29 -9.26 -1.90
CA LYS A 91 -8.46 -9.95 -1.31
C LYS A 91 -8.35 -10.11 0.20
N SER A 92 -7.12 -10.15 0.70
CA SER A 92 -6.80 -10.27 2.12
C SER A 92 -5.42 -9.68 2.39
N GLU A 93 -5.09 -9.52 3.67
CA GLU A 93 -3.76 -9.05 4.09
C GLU A 93 -2.66 -10.07 3.74
N GLU A 94 -2.94 -11.37 3.78
CA GLU A 94 -1.99 -12.41 3.37
C GLU A 94 -1.61 -12.29 1.89
N VAL A 95 -2.58 -12.01 1.02
CA VAL A 95 -2.32 -11.75 -0.41
C VAL A 95 -1.42 -10.52 -0.56
N ILE A 96 -1.66 -9.45 0.20
CA ILE A 96 -0.82 -8.26 0.18
C ILE A 96 0.62 -8.56 0.62
N GLN A 97 0.82 -9.37 1.66
CA GLN A 97 2.16 -9.77 2.09
C GLN A 97 2.91 -10.53 0.99
N GLN A 98 2.22 -11.38 0.22
CA GLN A 98 2.81 -12.06 -0.93
C GLN A 98 3.18 -11.08 -2.06
N LEU A 99 2.29 -10.11 -2.36
CA LEU A 99 2.54 -9.09 -3.37
C LEU A 99 3.66 -8.13 -2.98
N LYS A 100 3.84 -7.85 -1.68
CA LYS A 100 4.93 -7.01 -1.16
C LYS A 100 6.30 -7.51 -1.59
N VAL A 101 6.53 -8.82 -1.63
CA VAL A 101 7.80 -9.40 -2.11
C VAL A 101 8.09 -9.01 -3.57
N LYS A 102 7.06 -8.98 -4.43
CA LYS A 102 7.20 -8.56 -5.83
C LYS A 102 7.53 -7.06 -5.94
N VAL A 103 6.87 -6.24 -5.13
CA VAL A 103 7.11 -4.79 -5.05
C VAL A 103 8.50 -4.46 -4.53
N GLU A 104 8.96 -5.15 -3.49
CA GLU A 104 10.33 -5.03 -2.98
C GLU A 104 11.37 -5.47 -4.02
N GLY A 105 11.07 -6.51 -4.80
CA GLY A 105 11.89 -6.91 -5.94
C GLY A 105 12.03 -5.81 -6.99
N ARG A 106 10.95 -5.10 -7.33
CA ARG A 106 10.96 -3.95 -8.25
C ARG A 106 11.81 -2.80 -7.69
N ILE A 107 11.61 -2.45 -6.42
CA ILE A 107 12.40 -1.42 -5.72
C ILE A 107 13.89 -1.77 -5.77
N LYS A 108 14.26 -3.01 -5.44
CA LYS A 108 15.67 -3.44 -5.44
C LYS A 108 16.28 -3.33 -6.83
N LYS A 109 15.60 -3.83 -7.87
CA LYS A 109 16.07 -3.72 -9.26
C LYS A 109 16.30 -2.27 -9.69
N GLN A 110 15.40 -1.36 -9.31
CA GLN A 110 15.60 0.08 -9.59
C GLN A 110 16.79 0.64 -8.84
N SER A 111 16.89 0.34 -7.54
CA SER A 111 17.98 0.81 -6.68
C SER A 111 19.33 0.36 -7.23
N ASP A 112 19.47 -0.92 -7.59
CA ASP A 112 20.69 -1.48 -8.17
C ASP A 112 21.04 -0.81 -9.51
N SER A 113 20.03 -0.53 -10.35
CA SER A 113 20.20 0.16 -11.63
C SER A 113 20.72 1.58 -11.42
N PHE A 114 20.00 2.41 -10.67
CA PHE A 114 20.32 3.84 -10.53
C PHE A 114 21.55 4.13 -9.69
N ASN A 115 21.88 3.29 -8.70
CA ASN A 115 23.07 3.47 -7.86
C ASN A 115 24.37 3.53 -8.68
N SER A 116 24.39 2.91 -9.87
CA SER A 116 25.58 2.87 -10.72
C SER A 116 25.76 4.08 -11.63
N TYR A 117 24.73 4.91 -11.87
CA TYR A 117 24.83 6.01 -12.84
C TYR A 117 23.97 7.28 -12.59
N ARG A 118 22.95 7.26 -11.71
CA ARG A 118 22.16 8.45 -11.33
C ARG A 118 21.88 8.48 -9.83
N PRO A 119 22.79 9.05 -9.02
CA PRO A 119 22.62 9.13 -7.57
C PRO A 119 21.34 9.88 -7.15
N GLU A 120 20.94 10.91 -7.89
CA GLU A 120 19.71 11.66 -7.58
C GLU A 120 18.44 10.78 -7.64
N GLU A 121 18.32 9.89 -8.62
CA GLU A 121 17.17 8.97 -8.73
C GLU A 121 17.24 7.89 -7.65
N TYR A 122 18.45 7.43 -7.32
CA TYR A 122 18.67 6.50 -6.22
C TYR A 122 18.24 7.09 -4.87
N ASP A 123 18.50 8.37 -4.62
CA ASP A 123 18.10 9.06 -3.39
C ASP A 123 16.57 9.14 -3.26
N ILE A 124 15.84 9.36 -4.37
CA ILE A 124 14.36 9.33 -4.36
C ILE A 124 13.85 7.94 -3.99
N ILE A 125 14.44 6.87 -4.55
CA ILE A 125 14.05 5.48 -4.24
C ILE A 125 14.42 5.10 -2.79
N SER A 126 15.53 5.62 -2.29
CA SER A 126 15.97 5.37 -0.92
C SER A 126 15.02 6.00 0.10
N ASN A 127 14.43 7.15 -0.24
CA ASN A 127 13.42 7.86 0.55
C ASN A 127 11.97 7.46 0.24
N ARG A 128 11.76 6.33 -0.45
CA ARG A 128 10.42 5.81 -0.76
C ARG A 128 9.58 5.57 0.49
N VAL A 129 8.26 5.66 0.33
CA VAL A 129 7.27 5.13 1.27
C VAL A 129 6.83 3.76 0.80
N LEU A 130 6.88 2.75 1.67
CA LEU A 130 6.29 1.43 1.45
C LEU A 130 5.47 1.07 2.69
N ASP A 131 4.14 1.07 2.56
CA ASP A 131 3.22 0.91 3.69
C ASP A 131 2.15 -0.14 3.40
N ILE A 132 1.66 -0.81 4.45
CA ILE A 132 0.54 -1.75 4.41
C ILE A 132 -0.59 -1.23 5.30
N LYS A 133 -1.79 -1.14 4.72
CA LYS A 133 -3.01 -0.76 5.43
C LYS A 133 -4.08 -1.82 5.25
N GLY A 134 -4.09 -2.82 6.12
CA GLY A 134 -4.99 -3.98 6.00
C GLY A 134 -4.76 -4.70 4.67
N LYS A 135 -5.79 -4.77 3.82
CA LYS A 135 -5.68 -5.41 2.48
C LYS A 135 -5.11 -4.49 1.39
N TYR A 136 -4.33 -3.48 1.76
CA TYR A 136 -3.73 -2.52 0.83
C TYR A 136 -2.20 -2.50 0.94
N LEU A 137 -1.52 -2.40 -0.20
CA LEU A 137 -0.08 -2.12 -0.30
C LEU A 137 0.12 -0.80 -1.04
N ILE A 138 0.88 0.10 -0.45
CA ILE A 138 1.15 1.44 -0.98
C ILE A 138 2.66 1.57 -1.16
N LEU A 139 3.09 1.92 -2.38
CA LEU A 139 4.45 2.34 -2.71
C LEU A 139 4.38 3.77 -3.27
N ILE A 140 5.21 4.65 -2.73
CA ILE A 140 5.41 6.01 -3.23
C ILE A 140 6.91 6.25 -3.38
N ILE A 141 7.35 6.44 -4.62
CA ILE A 141 8.70 6.89 -4.97
C ILE A 141 8.50 8.24 -5.65
N SER A 142 8.70 9.33 -4.92
CA SER A 142 8.56 10.69 -5.44
C SER A 142 9.19 11.69 -4.48
N LYS A 143 9.62 12.83 -5.00
CA LYS A 143 10.01 13.98 -4.17
C LYS A 143 8.83 14.55 -3.38
N ASP A 144 7.60 14.39 -3.90
CA ASP A 144 6.36 14.85 -3.27
C ASP A 144 5.68 13.75 -2.43
N SER A 145 6.46 12.80 -1.92
CA SER A 145 5.96 11.62 -1.22
C SER A 145 5.01 11.95 -0.07
N ALA A 146 5.32 12.99 0.72
CA ALA A 146 4.48 13.43 1.83
C ALA A 146 3.09 13.92 1.40
N THR A 147 3.01 14.65 0.28
CA THR A 147 1.74 15.17 -0.26
C THR A 147 0.89 14.02 -0.80
N ILE A 148 1.51 13.09 -1.54
CA ILE A 148 0.85 11.91 -2.09
C ILE A 148 0.38 10.99 -0.95
N GLU A 149 1.22 10.74 0.05
CA GLU A 149 0.88 9.93 1.20
C GLU A 149 -0.30 10.54 1.99
N ALA A 150 -0.31 11.86 2.18
CA ALA A 150 -1.42 12.54 2.83
C ALA A 150 -2.74 12.42 2.03
N ALA A 151 -2.68 12.46 0.70
CA ALA A 151 -3.86 12.24 -0.16
C ALA A 151 -4.41 10.82 -0.03
N ILE A 152 -3.53 9.81 0.04
CA ILE A 152 -3.91 8.41 0.25
C ILE A 152 -4.48 8.21 1.66
N ASN A 153 -3.80 8.72 2.69
CA ASN A 153 -4.18 8.56 4.09
C ASN A 153 -5.56 9.16 4.42
N LYS A 154 -6.06 10.13 3.65
CA LYS A 154 -7.43 10.67 3.82
C LYS A 154 -8.52 9.62 3.59
N GLU A 155 -8.29 8.63 2.73
CA GLU A 155 -9.29 7.61 2.39
C GLU A 155 -9.38 6.49 3.45
N PHE A 156 -8.33 6.32 4.25
CA PHE A 156 -8.26 5.32 5.31
C PHE A 156 -8.68 5.86 6.69
N LYS A 157 -9.00 7.16 6.79
CA LYS A 157 -9.51 7.80 8.02
C LYS A 157 -11.02 7.64 8.20
#